data_AF-A0A1Q3HRP3-F1
#
_entry.id   AF-A0A1Q3HRP3-F1
#
_cell.length_a   1.000
_cell.length_b   1.000
_cell.length_c   1.000
_cell.angle_alpha   90.00
_cell.angle_beta   90.00
_cell.angle_gamma   90.00
#
_symmetry.space_group_name_H-M   'P 1'
#
loop_
_entity.id
_entity.type
_entity.pdbx_description
1 polymer ?
#
loop_
_entity_poly.entity_id
_entity_poly.type
_entity_poly.pdbx_seq_one_letter_code
_entity_poly.pdbx_strand_id
1 'polypeptide(L)'
;MLIFLRKQSEADHVITTPVGHAVLADYTTTFPKLKEAEQSAVPWYSFNEDPEAFGEELLQTAEVDVVCKALLKRATEEWGADFSIQDGRFKNKHVQDHYTKQLRNWLNPLSGNLGRRTAHLTDEQQQYDQVWMKLKLNRDKVKEIAQLPFFKKNGFNVAGRRDRLQLYRNKTEAARALVGEVTSWPSRYVEKLAVLSLLRSAKLAALQRTMLRQVVIDGIVLDATKWEYLPYYLRGKALEACVSVQEKEDARLLVLGALHDCLNDDVTTRPQADTEAIRKFTEFGGGNEYARWRLLPQVVRYQVMISDLARIMPGGKAESEHVRFEFQKTKLDALPSLGGFGTWTKSMQKHASSTPHDPGRHLPFAAGWIRNEFCPNIVSSRLLLAPLYAGTSGHNQGRIMAWRKLKTLDALPVGLIVSAGYSVLWRLYYDKRVSGFHTMFETLQGTHVDTVATTASTFKGGVDDVVWNNLLDNSPEGKTDVSQYWMDCIACFAKPGPLVHLMLKQDLLKEREKTLQLLAGEVLPRWGATESPDRSAPDVEVWDKKQSKAVSMRLEFEIASNTPLPDDDEF
;
A
#
# COMPACT_ATOMS: atom_id res chain seq x y z
N MET A 1 -7.61 5.13 -15.95
CA MET A 1 -7.25 5.34 -17.35
C MET A 1 -5.74 5.46 -17.48
N LEU A 2 -5.20 4.67 -18.41
CA LEU A 2 -3.84 4.78 -18.89
C LEU A 2 -3.72 5.99 -19.83
N ILE A 3 -2.74 6.84 -19.54
CA ILE A 3 -2.37 7.98 -20.36
C ILE A 3 -0.87 7.88 -20.64
N PHE A 4 -0.50 8.23 -21.86
CA PHE A 4 0.89 8.30 -22.29
C PHE A 4 1.34 9.76 -22.41
N LEU A 5 2.61 10.02 -22.13
CA LEU A 5 3.24 11.34 -22.23
C LEU A 5 4.35 11.32 -23.27
N ARG A 6 4.33 12.31 -24.16
CA ARG A 6 5.40 12.58 -25.12
C ARG A 6 5.62 14.09 -25.28
N LYS A 7 6.70 14.49 -25.94
CA LYS A 7 6.84 15.86 -26.43
C LYS A 7 5.83 16.14 -27.54
N GLN A 8 5.36 17.37 -27.63
CA GLN A 8 4.47 17.80 -28.73
C GLN A 8 5.10 17.59 -30.10
N SER A 9 6.43 17.71 -30.22
CA SER A 9 7.20 17.47 -31.44
C SER A 9 7.39 16.00 -31.80
N GLU A 10 7.17 15.07 -30.86
CA GLU A 10 7.31 13.63 -31.10
C GLU A 10 6.03 13.08 -31.73
N ALA A 11 6.13 12.13 -32.65
CA ALA A 11 4.96 11.46 -33.19
C ALA A 11 4.50 10.31 -32.28
N ASP A 12 3.23 9.91 -32.38
CA ASP A 12 2.62 8.88 -31.53
C ASP A 12 3.31 7.51 -31.64
N HIS A 13 3.99 7.21 -32.76
CA HIS A 13 4.75 5.98 -32.94
C HIS A 13 5.89 5.81 -31.93
N VAL A 14 6.40 6.90 -31.34
CA VAL A 14 7.42 6.84 -30.26
C VAL A 14 6.86 6.12 -29.03
N ILE A 15 5.55 6.27 -28.76
CA ILE A 15 4.88 5.62 -27.64
C ILE A 15 4.64 4.14 -27.93
N THR A 16 4.33 3.80 -29.20
CA THR A 16 3.98 2.44 -29.60
C THR A 16 5.20 1.56 -29.90
N THR A 17 6.37 2.16 -30.14
CA THR A 17 7.61 1.43 -30.41
C THR A 17 8.15 0.76 -29.14
N PRO A 18 8.28 -0.57 -29.09
CA PRO A 18 8.85 -1.26 -27.94
C PRO A 18 10.32 -0.89 -27.69
N VAL A 19 10.70 -0.76 -26.41
CA VAL A 19 12.08 -0.47 -26.02
C VAL A 19 12.86 -1.79 -25.85
N GLY A 20 13.47 -2.29 -26.93
CA GLY A 20 14.05 -3.64 -26.96
C GLY A 20 15.38 -3.85 -26.22
N HIS A 21 16.13 -2.79 -25.86
CA HIS A 21 17.51 -2.90 -25.34
C HIS A 21 17.69 -2.39 -23.90
N ALA A 22 16.68 -1.77 -23.29
CA ALA A 22 16.83 -1.12 -21.99
C ALA A 22 16.36 -2.03 -20.85
N VAL A 23 17.27 -2.81 -20.26
CA VAL A 23 16.99 -3.48 -18.97
C VAL A 23 16.85 -2.40 -17.90
N LEU A 24 17.80 -1.48 -17.85
CA LEU A 24 17.86 -0.33 -16.94
C LEU A 24 18.39 0.92 -17.67
N ALA A 25 17.82 2.09 -17.37
CA ALA A 25 18.36 3.38 -17.78
C ALA A 25 19.30 3.94 -16.71
N ASP A 26 20.37 4.63 -17.10
CA ASP A 26 20.90 5.68 -16.21
C ASP A 26 19.79 6.73 -16.11
N TYR A 27 19.21 6.88 -14.93
CA TYR A 27 17.93 7.52 -14.63
C TYR A 27 17.83 9.00 -15.08
N THR A 28 18.95 9.57 -15.52
CA THR A 28 19.07 10.92 -16.09
C THR A 28 19.16 10.97 -17.62
N THR A 29 19.48 9.87 -18.30
CA THR A 29 19.96 9.91 -19.70
C THR A 29 18.97 9.38 -20.71
N THR A 30 18.20 8.33 -20.40
CA THR A 30 17.38 7.65 -21.43
C THR A 30 16.11 8.42 -21.79
N PHE A 31 15.48 9.09 -20.81
CA PHE A 31 14.28 9.89 -21.04
C PHE A 31 14.36 11.17 -20.20
N PRO A 32 14.57 12.34 -20.83
CA PRO A 32 14.61 13.60 -20.12
C PRO A 32 13.24 13.89 -19.47
N LYS A 33 13.25 14.59 -18.34
CA LYS A 33 12.03 15.13 -17.74
C LYS A 33 11.35 16.05 -18.75
N LEU A 34 10.05 15.85 -18.99
CA LEU A 34 9.29 16.69 -19.90
C LEU A 34 8.87 17.98 -19.20
N LYS A 35 9.07 19.13 -19.85
CA LYS A 35 8.56 20.42 -19.37
C LYS A 35 7.06 20.52 -19.66
N GLU A 36 6.33 21.18 -18.76
CA GLU A 36 4.86 21.31 -18.85
C GLU A 36 4.38 21.87 -20.19
N ALA A 37 5.06 22.90 -20.69
CA ALA A 37 4.67 23.58 -21.93
C ALA A 37 4.89 22.71 -23.18
N GLU A 38 5.73 21.68 -23.09
CA GLU A 38 6.17 20.87 -24.22
C GLU A 38 5.51 19.49 -24.25
N GLN A 39 4.71 19.12 -23.24
CA GLN A 39 4.12 17.78 -23.11
C GLN A 39 2.76 17.66 -23.81
N SER A 40 2.45 16.46 -24.29
CA SER A 40 1.12 16.06 -24.78
C SER A 40 0.68 14.77 -24.08
N ALA A 41 -0.58 14.74 -23.64
CA ALA A 41 -1.22 13.55 -23.08
C ALA A 41 -1.93 12.78 -24.20
N VAL A 42 -1.62 11.50 -24.34
CA VAL A 42 -2.20 10.61 -25.35
C VAL A 42 -2.88 9.44 -24.66
N PRO A 43 -4.22 9.30 -24.72
CA PRO A 43 -4.92 8.20 -24.07
C PRO A 43 -4.70 6.88 -24.82
N TRP A 44 -4.83 5.76 -24.11
CA TRP A 44 -4.63 4.42 -24.70
C TRP A 44 -5.51 4.16 -25.95
N TYR A 45 -6.74 4.67 -25.95
CA TYR A 45 -7.69 4.46 -27.05
C TYR A 45 -7.32 5.22 -28.32
N SER A 46 -6.33 6.13 -28.28
CA SER A 46 -5.77 6.74 -29.49
C SER A 46 -4.93 5.77 -30.31
N PHE A 47 -4.51 4.65 -29.73
CA PHE A 47 -3.73 3.61 -30.43
C PHE A 47 -4.61 2.45 -30.90
N ASN A 48 -5.53 2.03 -30.04
CA ASN A 48 -6.46 0.94 -30.32
C ASN A 48 -7.72 1.16 -29.47
N GLU A 49 -8.86 1.33 -30.12
CA GLU A 49 -10.14 1.61 -29.46
C GLU A 49 -10.75 0.36 -28.82
N ASP A 50 -10.32 -0.83 -29.24
CA ASP A 50 -10.68 -2.09 -28.60
C ASP A 50 -9.77 -2.32 -27.37
N PRO A 51 -10.33 -2.29 -26.14
CA PRO A 51 -9.54 -2.48 -24.93
C PRO A 51 -8.93 -3.88 -24.82
N GLU A 52 -9.58 -4.92 -25.37
CA GLU A 52 -9.04 -6.28 -25.34
C GLU A 52 -7.85 -6.39 -26.26
N ALA A 53 -7.97 -5.89 -27.49
CA ALA A 53 -6.86 -5.86 -28.45
C ALA A 53 -5.68 -5.00 -27.95
N PHE A 54 -5.94 -3.83 -27.35
CA PHE A 54 -4.89 -3.03 -26.70
C PHE A 54 -4.20 -3.82 -25.57
N GLY A 55 -4.98 -4.58 -24.79
CA GLY A 55 -4.46 -5.48 -23.77
C GLY A 55 -3.56 -6.58 -24.35
N GLU A 56 -3.96 -7.19 -25.46
CA GLU A 56 -3.15 -8.22 -26.13
C GLU A 56 -1.83 -7.63 -26.65
N GLU A 57 -1.84 -6.41 -27.21
CA GLU A 57 -0.62 -5.71 -27.63
C GLU A 57 0.37 -5.45 -26.47
N LEU A 58 -0.15 -5.11 -25.27
CA LEU A 58 0.69 -4.96 -24.07
C LEU A 58 1.32 -6.30 -23.66
N LEU A 59 0.58 -7.40 -23.77
CA LEU A 59 1.11 -8.74 -23.45
C LEU A 59 2.10 -9.23 -24.49
N GLN A 60 1.91 -8.95 -25.78
CA GLN A 60 2.91 -9.21 -26.83
C GLN A 60 4.20 -8.40 -26.57
N THR A 61 4.07 -7.14 -26.14
CA THR A 61 5.22 -6.33 -25.72
C THR A 61 5.94 -6.95 -24.52
N ALA A 62 5.19 -7.44 -23.54
CA ALA A 62 5.74 -8.13 -22.38
C ALA A 62 6.41 -9.47 -22.71
N GLU A 63 5.88 -10.20 -23.68
CA GLU A 63 6.40 -11.51 -24.12
C GLU A 63 7.82 -11.41 -24.66
N VAL A 64 8.20 -10.25 -25.24
CA VAL A 64 9.56 -10.02 -25.75
C VAL A 64 10.46 -9.24 -24.80
N ASP A 65 9.90 -8.47 -23.85
CA ASP A 65 10.66 -7.68 -22.88
C ASP A 65 11.38 -8.54 -21.83
N VAL A 66 12.68 -8.30 -21.67
CA VAL A 66 13.57 -9.08 -20.78
C VAL A 66 13.23 -8.96 -19.30
N VAL A 67 12.72 -7.80 -18.85
CA VAL A 67 12.30 -7.61 -17.46
C VAL A 67 10.99 -8.34 -17.22
N CYS A 68 9.99 -8.17 -18.08
CA CYS A 68 8.73 -8.93 -18.02
C CYS A 68 9.00 -10.43 -17.97
N LYS A 69 9.84 -10.98 -18.87
CA LYS A 69 10.23 -12.41 -18.85
C LYS A 69 10.75 -12.85 -17.48
N ALA A 70 11.62 -12.05 -16.87
CA ALA A 70 12.15 -12.35 -15.54
C ALA A 70 11.07 -12.32 -14.45
N LEU A 71 10.17 -11.34 -14.48
CA LEU A 71 9.05 -11.24 -13.54
C LEU A 71 8.10 -12.43 -13.67
N LEU A 72 7.74 -12.82 -14.90
CA LEU A 72 6.87 -13.96 -15.18
C LEU A 72 7.53 -15.26 -14.70
N LYS A 73 8.81 -15.47 -15.03
CA LYS A 73 9.58 -16.62 -14.56
C LYS A 73 9.58 -16.71 -13.04
N ARG A 74 9.91 -15.60 -12.37
CA ARG A 74 9.95 -15.51 -10.91
C ARG A 74 8.61 -15.83 -10.27
N ALA A 75 7.51 -15.30 -10.84
CA ALA A 75 6.17 -15.53 -10.35
C ALA A 75 5.75 -17.00 -10.53
N THR A 76 6.09 -17.61 -11.66
CA THR A 76 5.86 -19.03 -11.89
C THR A 76 6.61 -19.90 -10.88
N GLU A 77 7.87 -19.59 -10.62
CA GLU A 77 8.70 -20.30 -9.64
C GLU A 77 8.15 -20.16 -8.20
N GLU A 78 7.75 -18.96 -7.78
CA GLU A 78 7.27 -18.73 -6.41
C GLU A 78 5.85 -19.28 -6.18
N TRP A 79 4.94 -18.97 -7.09
CA TRP A 79 3.53 -19.23 -6.89
C TRP A 79 3.11 -20.61 -7.39
N GLY A 80 3.97 -21.33 -8.09
CA GLY A 80 3.64 -22.64 -8.66
C GLY A 80 2.46 -22.60 -9.64
N ALA A 81 2.22 -21.46 -10.28
CA ALA A 81 1.19 -21.25 -11.29
C ALA A 81 1.83 -20.78 -12.59
N ASP A 82 1.27 -21.17 -13.74
CA ASP A 82 1.84 -20.77 -15.04
C ASP A 82 1.52 -19.31 -15.39
N PHE A 83 2.48 -18.40 -15.18
CA PHE A 83 2.39 -17.00 -15.60
C PHE A 83 2.89 -16.77 -17.04
N SER A 84 3.23 -17.81 -17.80
CA SER A 84 3.71 -17.58 -19.17
C SER A 84 2.62 -16.98 -20.07
N ILE A 85 3.09 -16.14 -20.99
CA ILE A 85 2.28 -15.50 -22.03
C ILE A 85 2.52 -16.29 -23.31
N GLN A 86 1.44 -16.51 -24.06
CA GLN A 86 1.47 -17.08 -25.40
C GLN A 86 0.41 -16.35 -26.24
N ASP A 87 0.81 -15.86 -27.42
CA ASP A 87 -0.09 -15.21 -28.38
C ASP A 87 -0.91 -14.06 -27.75
N GLY A 88 -0.25 -13.22 -26.93
CA GLY A 88 -0.89 -12.08 -26.28
C GLY A 88 -1.83 -12.43 -25.12
N ARG A 89 -1.76 -13.65 -24.56
CA ARG A 89 -2.61 -14.09 -23.44
C ARG A 89 -1.83 -14.90 -22.42
N PHE A 90 -2.23 -14.83 -21.15
CA PHE A 90 -1.70 -15.74 -20.13
C PHE A 90 -2.25 -17.16 -20.33
N LYS A 91 -1.38 -18.17 -20.23
CA LYS A 91 -1.78 -19.58 -20.38
C LYS A 91 -2.66 -20.07 -19.24
N ASN A 92 -2.40 -19.62 -18.01
CA ASN A 92 -3.27 -19.91 -16.89
C ASN A 92 -4.51 -19.00 -16.92
N LYS A 93 -5.69 -19.62 -16.96
CA LYS A 93 -6.98 -18.91 -17.03
C LYS A 93 -7.18 -17.92 -15.86
N HIS A 94 -6.84 -18.28 -14.62
CA HIS A 94 -7.03 -17.39 -13.47
C HIS A 94 -6.09 -16.18 -13.54
N VAL A 95 -4.88 -16.36 -14.06
CA VAL A 95 -3.94 -15.26 -14.30
C VAL A 95 -4.49 -14.35 -15.40
N GLN A 96 -5.04 -14.90 -16.48
CA GLN A 96 -5.69 -14.13 -17.55
C GLN A 96 -6.94 -13.38 -17.06
N ASP A 97 -7.77 -14.01 -16.26
CA ASP A 97 -8.97 -13.40 -15.67
C ASP A 97 -8.56 -12.23 -14.76
N HIS A 98 -7.52 -12.42 -13.93
CA HIS A 98 -6.98 -11.35 -13.10
C HIS A 98 -6.38 -10.20 -13.93
N TYR A 99 -5.61 -10.51 -14.97
CA TYR A 99 -5.09 -9.53 -15.92
C TYR A 99 -6.22 -8.70 -16.53
N THR A 100 -7.28 -9.36 -17.00
CA THR A 100 -8.43 -8.72 -17.63
C THR A 100 -9.17 -7.82 -16.64
N LYS A 101 -9.29 -8.24 -15.38
CA LYS A 101 -9.82 -7.41 -14.28
C LYS A 101 -8.97 -6.15 -14.06
N GLN A 102 -7.64 -6.27 -14.00
CA GLN A 102 -6.77 -5.09 -13.88
C GLN A 102 -6.84 -4.18 -15.09
N LEU A 103 -6.88 -4.77 -16.29
CA LEU A 103 -7.00 -4.04 -17.56
C LEU A 103 -8.28 -3.21 -17.61
N ARG A 104 -9.43 -3.79 -17.23
CA ARG A 104 -10.69 -3.03 -17.08
C ARG A 104 -10.51 -1.83 -16.17
N ASN A 105 -9.94 -2.02 -14.97
CA ASN A 105 -9.71 -0.92 -14.03
C ASN A 105 -8.79 0.16 -14.61
N TRP A 106 -7.70 -0.24 -15.24
CA TRP A 106 -6.63 0.65 -15.70
C TRP A 106 -7.03 1.41 -16.96
N LEU A 107 -7.79 0.80 -17.88
CA LEU A 107 -8.27 1.43 -19.11
C LEU A 107 -9.54 2.26 -18.92
N ASN A 108 -10.35 1.98 -17.90
CA ASN A 108 -11.63 2.64 -17.71
C ASN A 108 -11.48 4.19 -17.65
N PRO A 109 -12.25 4.95 -18.45
CA PRO A 109 -12.27 6.41 -18.40
C PRO A 109 -12.77 6.99 -17.08
N LEU A 110 -13.51 6.22 -16.27
CA LEU A 110 -13.89 6.59 -14.91
C LEU A 110 -12.74 6.46 -13.90
N SER A 111 -11.67 5.76 -14.26
CA SER A 111 -10.52 5.57 -13.38
C SER A 111 -9.50 6.68 -13.56
N GLY A 112 -9.09 7.34 -12.47
CA GLY A 112 -8.00 8.31 -12.51
C GLY A 112 -8.36 9.60 -11.78
N ASN A 113 -7.40 10.17 -11.07
CA ASN A 113 -7.54 11.50 -10.49
C ASN A 113 -6.34 12.36 -10.78
N LEU A 114 -6.60 13.65 -11.01
CA LEU A 114 -5.61 14.71 -10.98
C LEU A 114 -5.55 15.31 -9.57
N GLY A 115 -5.00 14.54 -8.62
CA GLY A 115 -4.55 15.08 -7.33
C GLY A 115 -5.64 15.46 -6.33
N ARG A 116 -6.93 15.19 -6.61
CA ARG A 116 -8.00 15.34 -5.61
C ARG A 116 -8.10 14.09 -4.72
N ARG A 117 -8.84 14.18 -3.61
CA ARG A 117 -9.12 13.04 -2.72
C ARG A 117 -10.16 12.07 -3.28
N THR A 118 -11.02 12.52 -4.19
CA THR A 118 -12.10 11.76 -4.82
C THR A 118 -11.64 11.26 -6.19
N ALA A 119 -11.11 10.03 -6.25
CA ALA A 119 -10.55 9.49 -7.50
C ALA A 119 -11.56 8.97 -8.52
N HIS A 120 -12.82 8.91 -8.13
CA HIS A 120 -13.93 8.72 -9.02
C HIS A 120 -14.97 9.76 -8.69
N LEU A 121 -15.61 10.27 -9.73
CA LEU A 121 -16.79 11.11 -9.61
C LEU A 121 -18.01 10.30 -9.97
N THR A 122 -19.18 10.79 -9.54
CA THR A 122 -20.43 10.01 -9.53
C THR A 122 -20.87 9.56 -10.92
N ASP A 123 -20.39 10.25 -11.97
CA ASP A 123 -20.70 9.94 -13.35
C ASP A 123 -19.53 10.33 -14.29
N GLU A 124 -19.62 9.85 -15.54
CA GLU A 124 -18.65 10.11 -16.62
C GLU A 124 -18.48 11.61 -16.91
N GLN A 125 -19.55 12.38 -16.73
CA GLN A 125 -19.56 13.80 -17.03
C GLN A 125 -18.69 14.58 -16.05
N GLN A 126 -18.91 14.36 -14.75
CA GLN A 126 -18.11 14.95 -13.70
C GLN A 126 -16.66 14.52 -13.80
N GLN A 127 -16.41 13.24 -14.11
CA GLN A 127 -15.06 12.71 -14.33
C GLN A 127 -14.35 13.47 -15.45
N TYR A 128 -15.01 13.66 -16.58
CA TYR A 128 -14.45 14.43 -17.69
C TYR A 128 -14.15 15.88 -17.28
N ASP A 129 -15.13 16.59 -16.73
CA ASP A 129 -15.01 18.03 -16.44
C ASP A 129 -13.91 18.32 -15.41
N GLN A 130 -13.72 17.44 -14.43
CA GLN A 130 -12.75 17.67 -13.36
C GLN A 130 -11.35 17.12 -13.65
N VAL A 131 -11.26 16.06 -14.47
CA VAL A 131 -10.02 15.32 -14.73
C VAL A 131 -9.60 15.47 -16.19
N TRP A 132 -10.38 14.95 -17.14
CA TRP A 132 -9.95 14.79 -18.54
C TRP A 132 -9.89 16.08 -19.34
N MET A 133 -10.74 17.05 -19.04
CA MET A 133 -10.72 18.37 -19.66
C MET A 133 -9.36 19.07 -19.49
N LYS A 134 -8.70 18.89 -18.34
CA LYS A 134 -7.37 19.47 -18.06
C LYS A 134 -6.27 18.86 -18.92
N LEU A 135 -6.45 17.62 -19.36
CA LEU A 135 -5.56 16.94 -20.30
C LEU A 135 -5.98 17.13 -21.76
N LYS A 136 -7.01 17.97 -22.02
CA LYS A 136 -7.55 18.27 -23.36
C LYS A 136 -7.99 17.02 -24.13
N LEU A 137 -8.47 15.99 -23.44
CA LEU A 137 -9.03 14.80 -24.10
C LEU A 137 -10.38 15.14 -24.75
N ASN A 138 -10.77 14.42 -25.81
CA ASN A 138 -12.07 14.63 -26.44
C ASN A 138 -13.21 14.05 -25.58
N ARG A 139 -14.19 14.89 -25.21
CA ARG A 139 -15.34 14.51 -24.36
C ARG A 139 -16.19 13.40 -24.94
N ASP A 140 -16.58 13.56 -26.20
CA ASP A 140 -17.49 12.62 -26.87
C ASP A 140 -16.83 11.26 -27.00
N LYS A 141 -15.51 11.24 -27.30
CA LYS A 141 -14.75 9.99 -27.36
C LYS A 141 -14.61 9.33 -25.99
N VAL A 142 -14.32 10.09 -24.93
CA VAL A 142 -14.27 9.55 -23.56
C VAL A 142 -15.59 8.89 -23.18
N LYS A 143 -16.72 9.54 -23.49
CA LYS A 143 -18.05 9.01 -23.26
C LYS A 143 -18.29 7.73 -24.06
N GLU A 144 -17.98 7.74 -25.37
CA GLU A 144 -18.10 6.55 -26.22
C GLU A 144 -17.32 5.35 -25.66
N ILE A 145 -16.05 5.56 -25.28
CA ILE A 145 -15.21 4.51 -24.70
C ILE A 145 -15.77 3.99 -23.38
N ALA A 146 -16.28 4.85 -22.50
CA ALA A 146 -16.88 4.42 -21.24
C ALA A 146 -18.14 3.55 -21.44
N GLN A 147 -18.80 3.69 -22.59
CA GLN A 147 -20.00 2.94 -22.93
C GLN A 147 -19.72 1.55 -23.55
N LEU A 148 -18.45 1.18 -23.78
CA LEU A 148 -18.09 -0.12 -24.35
C LEU A 148 -18.53 -1.30 -23.45
N PRO A 149 -18.98 -2.44 -24.03
CA PRO A 149 -19.40 -3.61 -23.26
C PRO A 149 -18.32 -4.13 -22.30
N PHE A 150 -17.05 -3.98 -22.66
CA PHE A 150 -15.90 -4.35 -21.84
C PHE A 150 -15.92 -3.71 -20.43
N PHE A 151 -16.41 -2.46 -20.32
CA PHE A 151 -16.53 -1.74 -19.05
C PHE A 151 -17.89 -1.91 -18.37
N LYS A 152 -18.94 -2.24 -19.14
CA LYS A 152 -20.31 -2.45 -18.63
C LYS A 152 -20.54 -3.84 -18.06
N LYS A 153 -19.79 -4.84 -18.55
CA LYS A 153 -19.89 -6.22 -18.08
C LYS A 153 -19.61 -6.28 -16.57
N ASN A 154 -20.58 -6.80 -15.81
CA ASN A 154 -20.52 -7.06 -14.37
C ASN A 154 -20.62 -5.83 -13.44
N GLY A 155 -21.44 -4.83 -13.77
CA GLY A 155 -21.86 -3.78 -12.82
C GLY A 155 -20.68 -3.05 -12.16
N PHE A 156 -19.67 -2.69 -12.97
CA PHE A 156 -18.37 -2.25 -12.49
C PHE A 156 -18.47 -0.97 -11.63
N ASN A 157 -18.52 -1.14 -10.31
CA ASN A 157 -18.44 -0.06 -9.35
C ASN A 157 -16.96 0.24 -9.07
N VAL A 158 -16.42 1.31 -9.65
CA VAL A 158 -15.05 1.77 -9.38
C VAL A 158 -15.02 2.40 -7.97
N ALA A 159 -15.01 1.55 -6.95
CA ALA A 159 -15.04 1.97 -5.55
C ALA A 159 -13.65 2.40 -5.01
N GLY A 160 -12.70 2.72 -5.89
CA GLY A 160 -11.31 3.01 -5.56
C GLY A 160 -11.06 4.49 -5.25
N ARG A 161 -11.26 4.95 -4.00
CA ARG A 161 -11.04 6.37 -3.61
C ARG A 161 -9.67 6.99 -3.98
N ARG A 162 -8.64 6.22 -4.38
CA ARG A 162 -7.40 6.73 -4.99
C ARG A 162 -6.92 5.93 -6.22
N ASP A 163 -7.80 5.56 -7.14
CA ASP A 163 -7.38 5.07 -8.45
C ASP A 163 -6.81 6.27 -9.21
N ARG A 164 -5.51 6.46 -9.05
CA ARG A 164 -4.79 7.60 -9.59
C ARG A 164 -4.53 7.39 -11.08
N LEU A 165 -4.31 8.51 -11.76
CA LEU A 165 -3.94 8.51 -13.15
C LEU A 165 -2.68 7.66 -13.37
N GLN A 166 -2.72 6.74 -14.33
CA GLN A 166 -1.58 5.91 -14.70
C GLN A 166 -0.89 6.58 -15.90
N LEU A 167 0.33 7.06 -15.71
CA LEU A 167 1.08 7.83 -16.70
C LEU A 167 2.32 7.07 -17.12
N TYR A 168 2.48 6.87 -18.43
CA TYR A 168 3.59 6.13 -19.01
C TYR A 168 4.17 6.88 -20.21
N ARG A 169 5.39 6.56 -20.64
CA ARG A 169 6.03 7.16 -21.82
C ARG A 169 5.87 6.30 -23.06
N ASN A 170 5.77 4.99 -22.89
CA ASN A 170 5.63 4.02 -23.98
C ASN A 170 4.92 2.75 -23.51
N LYS A 171 4.50 1.92 -24.48
CA LYS A 171 3.83 0.64 -24.23
C LYS A 171 4.69 -0.34 -23.42
N THR A 172 6.02 -0.30 -23.52
CA THR A 172 6.92 -1.15 -22.70
C THR A 172 6.82 -0.82 -21.22
N GLU A 173 6.79 0.46 -20.85
CA GLU A 173 6.62 0.89 -19.46
C GLU A 173 5.25 0.46 -18.91
N ALA A 174 4.18 0.65 -19.70
CA ALA A 174 2.85 0.20 -19.33
C ALA A 174 2.76 -1.34 -19.18
N ALA A 175 3.39 -2.08 -20.10
CA ALA A 175 3.45 -3.54 -20.07
C ALA A 175 4.19 -4.05 -18.81
N ARG A 176 5.36 -3.47 -18.48
CA ARG A 176 6.09 -3.80 -17.24
C ARG A 176 5.27 -3.52 -15.99
N ALA A 177 4.58 -2.36 -15.94
CA ALA A 177 3.73 -2.00 -14.81
C ALA A 177 2.60 -3.01 -14.59
N LEU A 178 1.92 -3.39 -15.68
CA LEU A 178 0.77 -4.29 -15.66
C LEU A 178 1.17 -5.74 -15.41
N VAL A 179 2.25 -6.23 -16.04
CA VAL A 179 2.82 -7.56 -15.74
C VAL A 179 3.27 -7.63 -14.29
N GLY A 180 3.99 -6.62 -13.81
CA GLY A 180 4.39 -6.57 -12.41
C GLY A 180 3.19 -6.62 -11.46
N GLU A 181 2.09 -5.93 -11.81
CA GLU A 181 0.85 -5.94 -11.01
C GLU A 181 0.26 -7.34 -10.92
N VAL A 182 0.19 -8.04 -12.06
CA VAL A 182 -0.30 -9.42 -12.14
C VAL A 182 0.60 -10.39 -11.37
N THR A 183 1.92 -10.30 -11.54
CA THR A 183 2.88 -11.23 -10.90
C THR A 183 2.98 -11.03 -9.39
N SER A 184 2.77 -9.82 -8.90
CA SER A 184 2.77 -9.50 -7.45
C SER A 184 1.39 -9.61 -6.80
N TRP A 185 0.35 -10.00 -7.54
CA TRP A 185 -1.00 -10.06 -6.97
C TRP A 185 -1.12 -11.02 -5.78
N PRO A 186 -0.59 -12.26 -5.81
CA PRO A 186 -0.67 -13.18 -4.68
C PRO A 186 0.00 -12.63 -3.41
N SER A 187 1.11 -11.90 -3.56
CA SER A 187 1.80 -11.25 -2.43
C SER A 187 0.93 -10.27 -1.65
N ARG A 188 -0.15 -9.73 -2.24
CA ARG A 188 -1.05 -8.83 -1.54
C ARG A 188 -1.82 -9.51 -0.43
N TYR A 189 -2.10 -10.81 -0.60
CA TYR A 189 -2.69 -11.64 0.44
C TYR A 189 -1.67 -11.99 1.51
N VAL A 190 -0.45 -12.36 1.11
CA VAL A 190 0.69 -12.59 2.04
C VAL A 190 0.91 -11.37 2.93
N GLU A 191 0.92 -10.17 2.36
CA GLU A 191 1.05 -8.94 3.13
C GLU A 191 -0.12 -8.75 4.10
N LYS A 192 -1.37 -9.02 3.68
CA LYS A 192 -2.54 -8.93 4.56
C LYS A 192 -2.48 -9.94 5.72
N LEU A 193 -2.05 -11.16 5.45
CA LEU A 193 -1.80 -12.20 6.46
C LEU A 193 -0.74 -11.75 7.46
N ALA A 194 0.37 -11.21 6.96
CA ALA A 194 1.46 -10.71 7.79
C ALA A 194 1.01 -9.56 8.71
N VAL A 195 0.26 -8.59 8.20
CA VAL A 195 -0.22 -7.47 9.03
C VAL A 195 -1.32 -7.88 10.01
N LEU A 196 -2.14 -8.90 9.71
CA LEU A 196 -3.07 -9.48 10.70
C LEU A 196 -2.33 -10.19 11.83
N SER A 197 -1.23 -10.87 11.52
CA SER A 197 -0.35 -11.43 12.56
C SER A 197 0.26 -10.33 13.42
N LEU A 198 0.78 -9.26 12.82
CA LEU A 198 1.32 -8.10 13.56
C LEU A 198 0.26 -7.38 14.41
N LEU A 199 -0.99 -7.30 13.92
CA LEU A 199 -2.10 -6.70 14.65
C LEU A 199 -2.36 -7.40 16.00
N ARG A 200 -2.11 -8.70 16.06
CA ARG A 200 -2.25 -9.55 17.26
C ARG A 200 -1.00 -9.57 18.14
N SER A 201 0.09 -8.90 17.74
CA SER A 201 1.35 -8.93 18.47
C SER A 201 1.27 -8.13 19.78
N ALA A 202 1.16 -8.85 20.90
CA ALA A 202 1.23 -8.25 22.23
C ALA A 202 2.60 -7.59 22.50
N LYS A 203 3.67 -8.09 21.86
CA LYS A 203 5.04 -7.57 22.02
C LYS A 203 5.21 -6.24 21.30
N LEU A 204 4.73 -6.13 20.06
CA LEU A 204 4.68 -4.85 19.35
C LEU A 204 3.84 -3.84 20.14
N ALA A 205 2.65 -4.24 20.60
CA ALA A 205 1.77 -3.38 21.39
C ALA A 205 2.44 -2.88 22.68
N ALA A 206 3.16 -3.74 23.40
CA ALA A 206 3.90 -3.36 24.60
C ALA A 206 5.04 -2.36 24.33
N LEU A 207 5.77 -2.53 23.23
CA LEU A 207 6.84 -1.61 22.83
C LEU A 207 6.28 -0.25 22.40
N GLN A 208 5.19 -0.24 21.64
CA GLN A 208 4.47 0.99 21.28
C GLN A 208 4.00 1.74 22.53
N ARG A 209 3.40 1.03 23.49
CA ARG A 209 2.97 1.63 24.76
C ARG A 209 4.14 2.15 25.60
N THR A 210 5.29 1.47 25.58
CA THR A 210 6.53 1.97 26.21
C THR A 210 6.97 3.29 25.59
N MET A 211 6.89 3.44 24.25
CA MET A 211 7.16 4.73 23.61
C MET A 211 6.17 5.82 24.06
N LEU A 212 4.87 5.50 24.09
CA LEU A 212 3.84 6.45 24.54
C LEU A 212 4.03 6.89 25.99
N ARG A 213 4.40 5.96 26.88
CA ARG A 213 4.70 6.24 28.29
C ARG A 213 5.78 7.31 28.44
N GLN A 214 6.78 7.29 27.56
CA GLN A 214 7.91 8.21 27.66
C GLN A 214 7.50 9.66 27.45
N VAL A 215 6.48 9.93 26.65
CA VAL A 215 5.91 11.28 26.45
C VAL A 215 5.40 11.86 27.77
N VAL A 216 4.76 11.03 28.59
CA VAL A 216 4.23 11.42 29.91
C VAL A 216 5.35 11.58 30.93
N ILE A 217 6.31 10.64 30.97
CA ILE A 217 7.46 10.70 31.90
C ILE A 217 8.32 11.93 31.64
N ASP A 218 8.59 12.25 30.38
CA ASP A 218 9.42 13.39 30.00
C ASP A 218 8.68 14.74 30.12
N GLY A 219 7.38 14.71 30.44
CA GLY A 219 6.56 15.92 30.58
C GLY A 219 6.48 16.75 29.30
N ILE A 220 6.44 16.09 28.14
CA ILE A 220 6.51 16.78 26.85
C ILE A 220 5.27 17.67 26.66
N VAL A 221 5.50 18.96 26.36
CA VAL A 221 4.42 19.89 26.05
C VAL A 221 3.85 19.61 24.67
N LEU A 222 2.55 19.31 24.61
CA LEU A 222 1.85 18.86 23.40
C LEU A 222 1.04 20.00 22.75
N ASP A 223 1.26 20.25 21.47
CA ASP A 223 0.40 21.11 20.64
C ASP A 223 -0.71 20.27 19.98
N ALA A 224 -1.78 20.00 20.74
CA ALA A 224 -2.86 19.09 20.36
C ALA A 224 -3.62 19.49 19.08
N THR A 225 -3.41 20.71 18.57
CA THR A 225 -4.05 21.21 17.34
C THR A 225 -3.46 20.60 16.07
N LYS A 226 -2.31 19.93 16.16
CA LYS A 226 -1.58 19.34 15.03
C LYS A 226 -1.90 17.87 14.75
N TRP A 227 -2.94 17.32 15.37
CA TRP A 227 -3.42 15.96 15.14
C TRP A 227 -3.80 15.69 13.67
N GLU A 228 -3.72 14.44 13.22
CA GLU A 228 -3.89 14.03 11.82
C GLU A 228 -4.82 12.83 11.69
N TYR A 229 -4.48 11.72 12.35
CA TYR A 229 -5.27 10.48 12.31
C TYR A 229 -6.32 10.41 13.42
N LEU A 230 -6.03 10.94 14.61
CA LEU A 230 -6.95 10.89 15.76
C LEU A 230 -8.35 11.43 15.44
N PRO A 231 -8.52 12.59 14.77
CA PRO A 231 -9.84 13.11 14.43
C PRO A 231 -10.71 12.15 13.63
N TYR A 232 -10.09 11.36 12.74
CA TYR A 232 -10.81 10.39 11.93
C TYR A 232 -11.39 9.28 12.80
N TYR A 233 -10.64 8.76 13.76
CA TYR A 233 -11.08 7.65 14.62
C TYR A 233 -11.91 8.09 15.83
N LEU A 234 -11.66 9.29 16.35
CA LEU A 234 -12.39 9.84 17.48
C LEU A 234 -13.69 10.52 17.04
N ARG A 235 -13.67 11.31 15.95
CA ARG A 235 -14.79 12.17 15.55
C ARG A 235 -15.37 11.82 14.17
N GLY A 236 -14.73 10.95 13.40
CA GLY A 236 -15.16 10.61 12.03
C GLY A 236 -14.81 11.68 10.99
N LYS A 237 -13.97 12.67 11.35
CA LYS A 237 -13.59 13.78 10.47
C LYS A 237 -12.08 13.76 10.23
N ALA A 238 -11.64 13.53 8.99
CA ALA A 238 -10.22 13.51 8.68
C ALA A 238 -9.64 14.94 8.56
N LEU A 239 -8.44 15.17 9.11
CA LEU A 239 -7.72 16.47 9.08
C LEU A 239 -8.55 17.65 9.60
N GLU A 240 -9.25 17.48 10.71
CA GLU A 240 -10.00 18.56 11.34
C GLU A 240 -9.06 19.69 11.79
N ALA A 241 -9.32 20.91 11.30
CA ALA A 241 -8.62 22.10 11.74
C ALA A 241 -9.26 22.65 13.02
N CYS A 242 -8.45 22.85 14.07
CA CYS A 242 -8.91 23.47 15.31
C CYS A 242 -8.78 25.00 15.19
N VAL A 243 -9.87 25.68 14.84
CA VAL A 243 -9.85 27.12 14.54
C VAL A 243 -10.22 27.94 15.77
N SER A 244 -11.30 27.57 16.45
CA SER A 244 -11.81 28.25 17.65
C SER A 244 -11.06 27.83 18.93
N VAL A 245 -11.19 28.63 19.99
CA VAL A 245 -10.63 28.29 21.32
C VAL A 245 -11.23 26.98 21.84
N GLN A 246 -12.55 26.79 21.72
CA GLN A 246 -13.23 25.57 22.17
C GLN A 246 -12.72 24.33 21.44
N GLU A 247 -12.57 24.38 20.11
CA GLU A 247 -12.06 23.23 19.34
C GLU A 247 -10.62 22.85 19.72
N LYS A 248 -9.81 23.81 20.16
CA LYS A 248 -8.45 23.55 20.64
C LYS A 248 -8.45 22.87 22.00
N GLU A 249 -9.33 23.30 22.91
CA GLU A 249 -9.50 22.65 24.21
C GLU A 249 -10.10 21.25 24.07
N ASP A 250 -11.08 21.06 23.20
CA ASP A 250 -11.65 19.74 22.88
C ASP A 250 -10.58 18.80 22.32
N ALA A 251 -9.76 19.28 21.37
CA ALA A 251 -8.66 18.50 20.83
C ALA A 251 -7.64 18.12 21.91
N ARG A 252 -7.31 19.04 22.81
CA ARG A 252 -6.41 18.79 23.94
C ARG A 252 -6.97 17.71 24.87
N LEU A 253 -8.25 17.81 25.25
CA LEU A 253 -8.93 16.81 26.09
C LEU A 253 -8.89 15.43 25.42
N LEU A 254 -9.22 15.36 24.14
CA LEU A 254 -9.27 14.11 23.38
C LEU A 254 -7.87 13.48 23.20
N VAL A 255 -6.85 14.28 22.85
CA VAL A 255 -5.46 13.79 22.69
C VAL A 255 -4.91 13.27 24.01
N LEU A 256 -5.07 14.02 25.11
CA LEU A 256 -4.58 13.60 26.43
C LEU A 256 -5.34 12.40 26.95
N GLY A 257 -6.67 12.40 26.82
CA GLY A 257 -7.53 11.28 27.17
C GLY A 257 -7.14 10.00 26.46
N ALA A 258 -6.95 10.06 25.14
CA ALA A 258 -6.53 8.92 24.33
C ALA A 258 -5.12 8.42 24.71
N LEU A 259 -4.17 9.32 24.99
CA LEU A 259 -2.83 8.97 25.47
C LEU A 259 -2.91 8.22 26.80
N HIS A 260 -3.62 8.77 27.79
CA HIS A 260 -3.72 8.14 29.11
C HIS A 260 -4.55 6.84 29.09
N ASP A 261 -5.57 6.74 28.22
CA ASP A 261 -6.29 5.49 27.98
C ASP A 261 -5.35 4.37 27.47
N CYS A 262 -4.44 4.69 26.54
CA CYS A 262 -3.43 3.73 26.08
C CYS A 262 -2.50 3.26 27.21
N LEU A 263 -2.16 4.13 28.15
CA LEU A 263 -1.34 3.76 29.31
C LEU A 263 -2.13 2.92 30.32
N ASN A 264 -3.45 3.10 30.40
CA ASN A 264 -4.31 2.36 31.32
C ASN A 264 -4.54 0.89 30.92
N ASP A 265 -4.27 0.55 29.65
CA ASP A 265 -4.43 -0.81 29.09
C ASP A 265 -3.52 -1.87 29.77
N ASP A 266 -2.48 -1.47 30.51
CA ASP A 266 -1.55 -2.42 31.16
C ASP A 266 -1.14 -1.98 32.56
N VAL A 267 -1.01 -2.95 33.46
CA VAL A 267 -0.68 -2.73 34.88
C VAL A 267 0.67 -2.04 35.09
N THR A 268 1.62 -2.20 34.17
CA THR A 268 2.97 -1.62 34.25
C THR A 268 3.00 -0.14 33.88
N THR A 269 2.04 0.33 33.08
CA THR A 269 1.95 1.72 32.60
C THR A 269 0.79 2.49 33.21
N ARG A 270 -0.21 1.79 33.77
CA ARG A 270 -1.36 2.37 34.47
C ARG A 270 -0.98 3.35 35.58
N PRO A 271 0.09 3.16 36.38
CA PRO A 271 0.47 4.13 37.40
C PRO A 271 0.86 5.52 36.85
N GLN A 272 1.17 5.62 35.56
CA GLN A 272 1.44 6.90 34.89
C GLN A 272 0.22 7.46 34.12
N ALA A 273 -0.91 6.77 34.15
CA ALA A 273 -2.14 7.23 33.52
C ALA A 273 -2.85 8.26 34.41
N ASP A 274 -3.36 9.35 33.82
CA ASP A 274 -4.18 10.33 34.51
C ASP A 274 -5.65 9.89 34.47
N THR A 275 -6.16 9.43 35.60
CA THR A 275 -7.55 8.98 35.76
C THR A 275 -8.56 10.07 35.43
N GLU A 276 -8.26 11.34 35.73
CA GLU A 276 -9.16 12.45 35.46
C GLU A 276 -9.22 12.78 33.97
N ALA A 277 -8.07 12.72 33.27
CA ALA A 277 -8.03 12.85 31.82
C ALA A 277 -8.86 11.74 31.13
N ILE A 278 -8.75 10.49 31.61
CA ILE A 278 -9.54 9.36 31.10
C ILE A 278 -11.03 9.56 31.37
N ARG A 279 -11.40 10.00 32.58
CA ARG A 279 -12.80 10.25 32.96
C ARG A 279 -13.42 11.31 32.05
N LYS A 280 -12.75 12.46 31.89
CA LYS A 280 -13.18 13.53 30.97
C LYS A 280 -13.35 13.04 29.54
N PHE A 281 -12.43 12.20 29.05
CA PHE A 281 -12.52 11.63 27.72
C PHE A 281 -13.69 10.66 27.56
N THR A 282 -13.94 9.82 28.57
CA THR A 282 -15.06 8.88 28.60
C THR A 282 -16.41 9.59 28.61
N GLU A 283 -16.51 10.74 29.27
CA GLU A 283 -17.75 11.52 29.38
C GLU A 283 -17.96 12.51 28.21
N PHE A 284 -16.89 12.89 27.51
CA PHE A 284 -16.94 13.87 26.43
C PHE A 284 -17.88 13.42 25.31
N GLY A 285 -18.73 14.34 24.81
CA GLY A 285 -19.64 14.06 23.69
C GLY A 285 -20.64 12.93 23.97
N GLY A 286 -20.92 12.62 25.25
CA GLY A 286 -21.74 11.47 25.65
C GLY A 286 -21.03 10.12 25.52
N GLY A 287 -19.70 10.11 25.41
CA GLY A 287 -18.87 8.91 25.34
C GLY A 287 -18.75 8.28 23.95
N ASN A 288 -19.31 8.91 22.91
CA ASN A 288 -19.28 8.37 21.54
C ASN A 288 -17.86 8.30 20.95
N GLU A 289 -17.03 9.31 21.24
CA GLU A 289 -15.62 9.37 20.87
C GLU A 289 -14.84 8.22 21.53
N TYR A 290 -15.02 8.04 22.84
CA TYR A 290 -14.37 6.97 23.60
C TYR A 290 -14.83 5.58 23.14
N ALA A 291 -16.13 5.39 22.90
CA ALA A 291 -16.66 4.14 22.39
C ALA A 291 -16.01 3.77 21.05
N ARG A 292 -15.95 4.72 20.09
CA ARG A 292 -15.28 4.51 18.79
C ARG A 292 -13.79 4.20 18.94
N TRP A 293 -13.11 4.90 19.84
CA TRP A 293 -11.70 4.69 20.15
C TRP A 293 -11.41 3.27 20.65
N ARG A 294 -12.25 2.76 21.55
CA ARG A 294 -12.10 1.41 22.14
C ARG A 294 -12.45 0.28 21.17
N LEU A 295 -13.10 0.57 20.05
CA LEU A 295 -13.28 -0.41 18.96
C LEU A 295 -11.97 -0.67 18.20
N LEU A 296 -10.96 0.18 18.29
CA LEU A 296 -9.69 -0.05 17.60
C LEU A 296 -8.82 -1.06 18.34
N PRO A 297 -8.14 -1.97 17.62
CA PRO A 297 -7.12 -2.78 18.25
C PRO A 297 -5.96 -2.04 18.85
N GLN A 298 -5.41 -2.58 19.93
CA GLN A 298 -4.29 -1.99 20.66
C GLN A 298 -3.15 -1.52 19.74
N VAL A 299 -2.64 -2.39 18.86
CA VAL A 299 -1.54 -2.03 17.93
C VAL A 299 -1.89 -0.83 17.06
N VAL A 300 -3.15 -0.75 16.59
CA VAL A 300 -3.65 0.34 15.73
C VAL A 300 -3.85 1.60 16.55
N ARG A 301 -4.51 1.47 17.70
CA ARG A 301 -4.78 2.53 18.66
C ARG A 301 -3.48 3.22 19.08
N TYR A 302 -2.48 2.44 19.48
CA TYR A 302 -1.16 2.95 19.85
C TYR A 302 -0.43 3.53 18.65
N GLN A 303 -0.52 2.93 17.46
CA GLN A 303 0.11 3.49 16.27
C GLN A 303 -0.49 4.85 15.87
N VAL A 304 -1.82 5.02 15.99
CA VAL A 304 -2.48 6.31 15.74
C VAL A 304 -1.93 7.37 16.69
N MET A 305 -1.81 7.05 17.99
CA MET A 305 -1.16 7.95 18.95
C MET A 305 0.31 8.22 18.59
N ILE A 306 1.09 7.18 18.25
CA ILE A 306 2.50 7.30 17.86
C ILE A 306 2.65 8.25 16.66
N SER A 307 1.78 8.12 15.67
CA SER A 307 1.80 8.99 14.50
C SER A 307 1.51 10.44 14.87
N ASP A 308 0.41 10.69 15.58
CA ASP A 308 -0.05 12.05 15.86
C ASP A 308 0.85 12.76 16.86
N LEU A 309 1.33 12.07 17.91
CA LEU A 309 2.26 12.64 18.88
C LEU A 309 3.57 13.12 18.21
N ALA A 310 4.08 12.39 17.21
CA ALA A 310 5.24 12.87 16.46
C ALA A 310 5.01 14.18 15.68
N ARG A 311 3.76 14.63 15.48
CA ARG A 311 3.44 15.98 14.96
C ARG A 311 3.22 17.01 16.07
N ILE A 312 2.61 16.56 17.15
CA ILE A 312 2.14 17.35 18.29
C ILE A 312 3.30 17.74 19.23
N MET A 313 4.33 16.89 19.32
CA MET A 313 5.54 17.15 20.10
C MET A 313 6.38 18.30 19.49
N PRO A 314 7.19 18.99 20.30
CA PRO A 314 8.05 20.08 19.83
C PRO A 314 9.01 19.63 18.71
N GLY A 315 9.18 20.49 17.71
CA GLY A 315 10.08 20.25 16.58
C GLY A 315 9.44 19.57 15.36
N GLY A 316 8.18 19.14 15.43
CA GLY A 316 7.34 18.75 14.28
C GLY A 316 7.92 17.68 13.35
N LYS A 317 7.36 17.60 12.13
CA LYS A 317 7.82 16.68 11.08
C LYS A 317 9.26 17.02 10.69
N ALA A 318 10.19 16.08 10.89
CA ALA A 318 11.54 16.19 10.36
C ALA A 318 11.59 15.73 8.90
N GLU A 319 12.33 16.45 8.06
CA GLU A 319 12.69 15.97 6.73
C GLU A 319 13.77 14.89 6.85
N SER A 320 13.73 13.92 5.95
CA SER A 320 14.70 12.83 5.88
C SER A 320 14.93 12.46 4.42
N GLU A 321 16.12 11.95 4.12
CA GLU A 321 16.41 11.39 2.80
C GLU A 321 15.50 10.21 2.49
N HIS A 322 15.11 10.06 1.22
CA HIS A 322 14.30 8.93 0.78
C HIS A 322 15.21 7.75 0.46
N VAL A 323 15.12 6.69 1.26
CA VAL A 323 15.89 5.44 1.04
C VAL A 323 15.07 4.42 0.25
N ARG A 324 15.72 3.65 -0.63
CA ARG A 324 15.08 2.68 -1.52
C ARG A 324 15.90 1.40 -1.58
N PHE A 325 15.23 0.25 -1.56
CA PHE A 325 15.89 -1.03 -1.82
C PHE A 325 16.23 -1.19 -3.30
N GLU A 326 17.49 -1.52 -3.61
CA GLU A 326 17.97 -1.79 -4.97
C GLU A 326 18.95 -2.96 -5.02
N PHE A 327 18.77 -3.84 -6.00
CA PHE A 327 19.84 -4.74 -6.44
C PHE A 327 20.92 -3.95 -7.18
N GLN A 328 22.16 -4.42 -7.11
CA GLN A 328 23.24 -3.85 -7.91
C GLN A 328 22.91 -3.90 -9.40
N LYS A 329 23.19 -2.80 -10.10
CA LYS A 329 22.92 -2.62 -11.53
C LYS A 329 23.47 -3.78 -12.38
N THR A 330 24.70 -4.23 -12.10
CA THR A 330 25.35 -5.34 -12.83
C THR A 330 24.59 -6.67 -12.77
N LYS A 331 23.83 -6.90 -11.69
CA LYS A 331 22.97 -8.09 -11.57
C LYS A 331 21.68 -7.94 -12.36
N LEU A 332 21.10 -6.75 -12.32
CA LEU A 332 19.91 -6.42 -13.10
C LEU A 332 20.19 -6.45 -14.60
N ASP A 333 21.37 -6.04 -15.06
CA ASP A 333 21.77 -6.11 -16.47
C ASP A 333 21.90 -7.57 -17.00
N ALA A 334 21.94 -8.58 -16.11
CA ALA A 334 22.05 -9.99 -16.46
C ALA A 334 20.69 -10.70 -16.66
N LEU A 335 19.57 -9.99 -16.57
CA LEU A 335 18.23 -10.53 -16.83
C LEU A 335 18.12 -11.04 -18.28
N PRO A 336 17.35 -12.13 -18.54
CA PRO A 336 16.37 -12.78 -17.66
C PRO A 336 16.94 -13.93 -16.81
N SER A 337 18.26 -14.09 -16.71
CA SER A 337 18.83 -15.12 -15.84
C SER A 337 18.58 -14.75 -14.38
N LEU A 338 17.90 -15.63 -13.64
CA LEU A 338 17.64 -15.50 -12.20
C LEU A 338 18.58 -16.37 -11.35
N GLY A 339 19.64 -16.93 -11.96
CA GLY A 339 20.60 -17.79 -11.28
C GLY A 339 21.21 -17.09 -10.06
N GLY A 340 21.06 -17.70 -8.88
CA GLY A 340 21.57 -17.14 -7.63
C GLY A 340 20.88 -15.85 -7.18
N PHE A 341 19.65 -15.56 -7.61
CA PHE A 341 18.91 -14.34 -7.26
C PHE A 341 18.95 -14.01 -5.76
N GLY A 342 18.81 -15.01 -4.88
CA GLY A 342 18.86 -14.83 -3.43
C GLY A 342 20.20 -14.32 -2.89
N THR A 343 21.30 -14.49 -3.64
CA THR A 343 22.64 -14.02 -3.27
C THR A 343 23.07 -12.77 -4.03
N TRP A 344 22.18 -12.18 -4.83
CA TRP A 344 22.49 -10.94 -5.53
C TRP A 344 22.78 -9.82 -4.54
N THR A 345 23.83 -9.06 -4.85
CA THR A 345 24.21 -7.94 -4.01
C THR A 345 23.12 -6.87 -4.03
N LYS A 346 22.74 -6.44 -2.83
CA LYS A 346 21.59 -5.57 -2.53
C LYS A 346 22.02 -4.41 -1.62
N SER A 347 21.34 -3.28 -1.73
CA SER A 347 21.69 -2.08 -0.96
C SER A 347 20.49 -1.16 -0.79
N MET A 348 20.51 -0.35 0.28
CA MET A 348 19.59 0.76 0.46
C MET A 348 20.20 2.04 -0.12
N GLN A 349 19.66 2.51 -1.24
CA GLN A 349 20.11 3.70 -1.96
C GLN A 349 19.37 4.94 -1.48
N LYS A 350 20.09 6.06 -1.39
CA LYS A 350 19.52 7.37 -1.04
C LYS A 350 19.11 8.11 -2.30
N HIS A 351 17.93 8.69 -2.27
CA HIS A 351 17.39 9.49 -3.38
C HIS A 351 17.01 10.88 -2.90
N ALA A 352 17.29 11.87 -3.74
CA ALA A 352 17.04 13.28 -3.46
C ALA A 352 15.54 13.66 -3.38
N SER A 353 14.61 12.76 -3.77
CA SER A 353 13.17 13.02 -3.66
C SER A 353 12.37 11.72 -3.54
N SER A 354 11.12 11.84 -3.05
CA SER A 354 10.19 10.71 -2.85
C SER A 354 9.80 10.02 -4.14
N THR A 355 9.73 10.78 -5.24
CA THR A 355 9.54 10.27 -6.59
C THR A 355 10.63 10.81 -7.49
N PRO A 356 11.84 10.23 -7.41
CA PRO A 356 13.00 10.73 -8.13
C PRO A 356 12.83 10.69 -9.65
N HIS A 357 11.82 9.98 -10.14
CA HIS A 357 11.67 9.58 -11.54
C HIS A 357 10.28 9.85 -12.12
N ASP A 358 9.54 10.78 -11.51
CA ASP A 358 8.26 11.25 -12.04
C ASP A 358 8.48 11.90 -13.43
N PRO A 359 7.99 11.30 -14.54
CA PRO A 359 8.12 11.85 -15.89
C PRO A 359 7.35 13.16 -16.07
N GLY A 360 6.51 13.54 -15.11
CA GLY A 360 5.61 14.70 -15.18
C GLY A 360 5.56 15.48 -13.87
N ARG A 361 6.71 15.88 -13.29
CA ARG A 361 6.75 16.77 -12.11
C ARG A 361 5.89 18.05 -12.28
N HIS A 362 5.62 18.45 -13.52
CA HIS A 362 4.79 19.60 -13.89
C HIS A 362 3.39 19.23 -14.41
N LEU A 363 2.96 17.98 -14.27
CA LEU A 363 1.56 17.71 -13.97
C LEU A 363 1.49 17.81 -12.44
N PRO A 364 1.25 19.01 -11.84
CA PRO A 364 1.34 19.21 -10.39
C PRO A 364 0.44 18.25 -9.58
N PHE A 365 -0.50 17.63 -10.28
CA PHE A 365 -1.49 16.69 -9.79
C PHE A 365 -1.05 15.20 -9.80
N ALA A 366 0.04 14.88 -10.50
CA ALA A 366 0.63 13.54 -10.61
C ALA A 366 1.92 13.38 -9.77
N ALA A 367 2.48 14.50 -9.28
CA ALA A 367 3.64 14.59 -8.41
C ALA A 367 3.54 13.60 -7.24
N GLY A 368 4.43 12.60 -7.21
CA GLY A 368 4.50 11.61 -6.14
C GLY A 368 3.93 10.23 -6.48
N TRP A 369 3.40 10.02 -7.70
CA TRP A 369 2.56 8.84 -7.99
C TRP A 369 2.74 8.21 -9.38
N ILE A 370 3.58 8.79 -10.25
CA ILE A 370 3.97 8.20 -11.53
C ILE A 370 5.24 7.35 -11.37
N ARG A 371 5.26 6.15 -11.95
CA ARG A 371 6.35 5.18 -11.81
C ARG A 371 7.11 5.01 -13.11
N ASN A 372 8.43 5.11 -13.01
CA ASN A 372 9.33 4.75 -14.09
C ASN A 372 9.71 3.26 -13.97
N GLU A 373 9.08 2.39 -14.77
CA GLU A 373 9.31 0.94 -14.73
C GLU A 373 10.69 0.50 -15.29
N PHE A 374 11.56 1.45 -15.64
CA PHE A 374 12.98 1.22 -15.94
C PHE A 374 13.91 1.49 -14.74
N CYS A 375 13.38 1.96 -13.60
CA CYS A 375 14.19 2.28 -12.43
C CYS A 375 14.64 1.03 -11.66
N PRO A 376 15.91 0.95 -11.23
CA PRO A 376 16.46 -0.20 -10.51
C PRO A 376 15.64 -0.60 -9.27
N ASN A 377 15.20 0.36 -8.45
CA ASN A 377 14.38 0.07 -7.26
C ASN A 377 13.02 -0.56 -7.60
N ILE A 378 12.40 -0.15 -8.71
CA ILE A 378 11.11 -0.69 -9.15
C ILE A 378 11.32 -2.12 -9.62
N VAL A 379 12.25 -2.35 -10.54
CA VAL A 379 12.59 -3.69 -11.04
C VAL A 379 12.96 -4.62 -9.88
N SER A 380 13.77 -4.14 -8.93
CA SER A 380 14.16 -4.92 -7.74
C SER A 380 12.97 -5.33 -6.87
N SER A 381 12.06 -4.40 -6.60
CA SER A 381 10.85 -4.68 -5.82
C SER A 381 9.92 -5.67 -6.53
N ARG A 382 9.79 -5.56 -7.86
CA ARG A 382 8.99 -6.49 -8.67
C ARG A 382 9.58 -7.90 -8.72
N LEU A 383 10.91 -8.01 -8.81
CA LEU A 383 11.60 -9.31 -8.75
C LEU A 383 11.45 -9.98 -7.38
N LEU A 384 11.29 -9.19 -6.32
CA LEU A 384 10.91 -9.70 -5.00
C LEU A 384 9.40 -9.99 -4.89
N LEU A 385 8.63 -9.82 -5.98
CA LEU A 385 7.17 -9.96 -6.01
C LEU A 385 6.47 -9.06 -4.99
N ALA A 386 7.11 -7.98 -4.53
CA ALA A 386 6.51 -7.08 -3.56
C ALA A 386 5.32 -6.35 -4.20
N PRO A 387 4.17 -6.23 -3.50
CA PRO A 387 3.07 -5.42 -3.98
C PRO A 387 3.59 -3.99 -4.15
N LEU A 388 3.38 -3.46 -5.36
CA LEU A 388 3.91 -2.20 -5.89
C LEU A 388 4.22 -1.13 -4.85
N TYR A 389 5.40 -0.53 -4.92
CA TYR A 389 5.77 0.54 -4.00
C TYR A 389 6.45 1.75 -4.66
N ALA A 390 5.99 2.93 -4.25
CA ALA A 390 6.62 4.22 -4.45
C ALA A 390 7.80 4.53 -3.51
N GLY A 391 8.48 3.56 -2.89
CA GLY A 391 9.64 3.80 -2.03
C GLY A 391 9.39 4.63 -0.73
N THR A 392 10.20 4.48 0.35
CA THR A 392 9.99 5.09 1.69
C THR A 392 9.08 6.32 1.75
N SER A 393 7.89 6.16 2.35
CA SER A 393 6.96 7.25 2.65
C SER A 393 7.58 8.22 3.63
N GLY A 394 7.61 9.51 3.24
CA GLY A 394 8.08 10.59 4.11
C GLY A 394 7.22 10.78 5.37
N HIS A 395 6.02 10.18 5.46
CA HIS A 395 5.30 10.10 6.73
C HIS A 395 6.00 9.14 7.68
N ASN A 396 6.30 7.91 7.27
CA ASN A 396 6.96 6.95 8.13
C ASN A 396 8.33 7.46 8.60
N GLN A 397 9.16 7.89 7.65
CA GLN A 397 10.52 8.36 7.95
C GLN A 397 10.53 9.58 8.88
N GLY A 398 9.72 10.61 8.58
CA GLY A 398 9.66 11.81 9.39
C GLY A 398 9.14 11.56 10.82
N ARG A 399 8.39 10.47 11.03
CA ARG A 399 7.87 10.07 12.35
C ARG A 399 8.92 9.32 13.14
N ILE A 400 9.67 8.41 12.51
CA ILE A 400 10.85 7.76 13.13
C ILE A 400 11.82 8.85 13.63
N MET A 401 12.15 9.82 12.78
CA MET A 401 13.07 10.90 13.13
C MET A 401 12.53 11.80 14.25
N ALA A 402 11.23 12.06 14.31
CA ALA A 402 10.62 12.83 15.39
C ALA A 402 10.72 12.11 16.74
N TRP A 403 10.42 10.81 16.77
CA TRP A 403 10.55 9.99 17.99
C TRP A 403 12.01 9.86 18.46
N ARG A 404 12.96 9.80 17.53
CA ARG A 404 14.41 9.77 17.85
C ARG A 404 14.96 11.06 18.46
N LYS A 405 14.19 12.14 18.52
CA LYS A 405 14.57 13.33 19.30
C LYS A 405 14.47 13.08 20.82
N LEU A 406 13.70 12.07 21.25
CA LEU A 406 13.59 11.67 22.65
C LEU A 406 14.70 10.67 22.98
N LYS A 407 15.82 11.16 23.55
CA LYS A 407 16.99 10.33 23.91
C LYS A 407 16.67 9.20 24.89
N THR A 408 15.61 9.36 25.66
CA THR A 408 15.06 8.34 26.57
C THR A 408 14.59 7.08 25.84
N LEU A 409 14.43 7.13 24.52
CA LEU A 409 14.08 6.00 23.66
C LEU A 409 15.29 5.37 22.95
N ASP A 410 16.53 5.76 23.25
CA ASP A 410 17.73 5.19 22.60
C ASP A 410 17.88 3.68 22.86
N ALA A 411 17.25 3.16 23.91
CA ALA A 411 17.19 1.73 24.21
C ALA A 411 16.07 0.98 23.46
N LEU A 412 15.23 1.66 22.67
CA LEU A 412 14.14 1.04 21.92
C LEU A 412 14.41 1.04 20.40
N PRO A 413 13.98 -0.01 19.67
CA PRO A 413 14.08 -0.10 18.23
C PRO A 413 12.96 0.72 17.55
N VAL A 414 12.98 2.04 17.73
CA VAL A 414 11.95 2.97 17.24
C VAL A 414 11.64 2.78 15.77
N GLY A 415 12.66 2.66 14.91
CA GLY A 415 12.49 2.40 13.48
C GLY A 415 11.61 1.17 13.19
N LEU A 416 11.83 0.06 13.90
CA LEU A 416 11.04 -1.17 13.74
C LEU A 416 9.62 -0.99 14.26
N ILE A 417 9.47 -0.46 15.48
CA ILE A 417 8.17 -0.29 16.14
C ILE A 417 7.24 0.57 15.28
N VAL A 418 7.75 1.73 14.83
CA VAL A 418 6.99 2.68 14.01
C VAL A 418 6.67 2.10 12.64
N SER A 419 7.63 1.43 12.00
CA SER A 419 7.42 0.84 10.66
C SER A 419 6.43 -0.31 10.68
N ALA A 420 6.53 -1.23 11.65
CA ALA A 420 5.60 -2.35 11.80
C ALA A 420 4.19 -1.88 12.13
N GLY A 421 4.05 -0.92 13.06
CA GLY A 421 2.76 -0.32 13.38
C GLY A 421 2.14 0.39 12.18
N TYR A 422 2.93 1.12 11.38
CA TYR A 422 2.44 1.71 10.14
C TYR A 422 2.01 0.68 9.11
N SER A 423 2.70 -0.46 8.98
CA SER A 423 2.24 -1.56 8.11
C SER A 423 0.81 -1.96 8.47
N VAL A 424 0.53 -2.14 9.77
CA VAL A 424 -0.80 -2.51 10.26
C VAL A 424 -1.81 -1.38 10.06
N LEU A 425 -1.53 -0.18 10.55
CA LEU A 425 -2.43 0.98 10.45
C LEU A 425 -2.77 1.29 8.99
N TRP A 426 -1.77 1.33 8.12
CA TRP A 426 -2.00 1.69 6.75
C TRP A 426 -2.65 0.59 5.94
N ARG A 427 -2.18 -0.65 6.09
CA ARG A 427 -2.70 -1.76 5.28
C ARG A 427 -4.09 -2.20 5.71
N LEU A 428 -4.48 -1.96 6.97
CA LEU A 428 -5.79 -2.37 7.46
C LEU A 428 -6.77 -1.21 7.67
N TYR A 429 -6.34 -0.03 8.13
CA TYR A 429 -7.27 0.99 8.64
C TYR A 429 -7.27 2.33 7.87
N TYR A 430 -6.16 2.67 7.19
CA TYR A 430 -6.06 3.92 6.45
C TYR A 430 -6.24 3.73 4.94
N ASP A 431 -5.47 2.83 4.33
CA ASP A 431 -5.65 2.47 2.94
C ASP A 431 -6.64 1.32 2.89
N LYS A 432 -7.95 1.66 2.88
CA LYS A 432 -9.07 0.71 2.72
C LYS A 432 -9.06 -0.06 1.39
N ARG A 433 -7.93 -0.07 0.66
CA ARG A 433 -7.72 -0.77 -0.60
C ARG A 433 -6.52 -1.70 -0.57
N VAL A 434 -6.54 -2.68 -1.47
CA VAL A 434 -5.35 -3.42 -1.90
C VAL A 434 -4.49 -2.51 -2.80
N SER A 435 -4.13 -1.35 -2.29
CA SER A 435 -3.39 -0.33 -3.03
C SER A 435 -1.90 -0.72 -3.07
N GLY A 436 -1.22 -0.37 -4.17
CA GLY A 436 0.24 -0.46 -4.31
C GLY A 436 0.96 0.72 -3.65
N PHE A 437 0.50 1.09 -2.46
CA PHE A 437 1.05 2.10 -1.57
C PHE A 437 0.77 1.69 -0.13
N HIS A 438 1.57 2.23 0.77
CA HIS A 438 1.64 1.87 2.17
C HIS A 438 1.80 0.37 2.41
N THR A 439 2.63 -0.27 1.59
CA THR A 439 2.90 -1.71 1.68
C THR A 439 3.81 -2.01 2.89
N MET A 440 3.88 -3.27 3.32
CA MET A 440 4.77 -3.66 4.41
C MET A 440 6.24 -3.62 3.95
N PHE A 441 6.49 -4.02 2.70
CA PHE A 441 7.79 -3.84 2.05
C PHE A 441 8.20 -2.36 2.05
N GLU A 442 7.20 -1.48 2.00
CA GLU A 442 7.37 -0.05 1.98
C GLU A 442 7.84 0.55 3.28
N THR A 443 7.10 0.22 4.33
CA THR A 443 7.26 0.80 5.65
C THR A 443 8.59 0.37 6.23
N LEU A 444 8.97 -0.89 6.05
CA LEU A 444 10.19 -1.46 6.66
C LEU A 444 11.49 -0.92 6.06
N GLN A 445 11.48 -0.39 4.84
CA GLN A 445 12.61 0.40 4.34
C GLN A 445 12.87 1.65 5.19
N GLY A 446 11.86 2.15 5.90
CA GLY A 446 11.96 3.27 6.84
C GLY A 446 12.88 2.98 8.02
N THR A 447 13.12 1.72 8.40
CA THR A 447 14.09 1.37 9.45
C THR A 447 15.49 1.88 9.16
N HIS A 448 15.84 2.07 7.89
CA HIS A 448 17.17 2.56 7.47
C HIS A 448 17.36 4.08 7.64
N VAL A 449 16.31 4.85 7.92
CA VAL A 449 16.49 6.26 8.32
C VAL A 449 16.87 6.39 9.80
N ASP A 450 16.70 5.32 10.57
CA ASP A 450 17.04 5.30 11.99
C ASP A 450 18.57 5.17 12.16
N THR A 451 19.23 6.28 12.45
CA THR A 451 20.70 6.34 12.62
C THR A 451 21.17 5.92 14.01
N VAL A 452 20.26 5.77 14.97
CA VAL A 452 20.54 5.40 16.38
C VAL A 452 19.96 4.01 16.66
N ALA A 453 19.94 3.15 15.65
CA ALA A 453 19.25 1.87 15.67
C ALA A 453 19.79 0.97 16.81
N THR A 454 18.92 0.68 17.78
CA THR A 454 19.20 -0.21 18.90
C THR A 454 19.21 -1.65 18.41
N THR A 455 20.14 -2.46 18.93
CA THR A 455 20.25 -3.89 18.62
C THR A 455 18.94 -4.62 18.95
N ALA A 456 18.21 -5.06 17.91
CA ALA A 456 16.91 -5.71 18.07
C ALA A 456 17.02 -7.12 18.66
N SER A 457 18.20 -7.75 18.62
CA SER A 457 18.44 -9.09 19.19
C SER A 457 18.23 -9.18 20.70
N THR A 458 18.19 -8.02 21.38
CA THR A 458 17.87 -7.93 22.82
C THR A 458 16.37 -8.09 23.10
N PHE A 459 15.52 -7.93 22.09
CA PHE A 459 14.08 -8.11 22.19
C PHE A 459 13.72 -9.54 21.83
N LYS A 460 12.92 -10.17 22.70
CA LYS A 460 12.32 -11.48 22.42
C LYS A 460 10.87 -11.29 22.04
N GLY A 461 10.46 -11.84 20.89
CA GLY A 461 9.05 -11.86 20.54
C GLY A 461 8.29 -12.98 21.27
N GLY A 462 7.04 -13.20 20.86
CA GLY A 462 6.17 -14.21 21.46
C GLY A 462 6.34 -15.58 20.81
N VAL A 463 5.98 -16.66 21.52
CA VAL A 463 6.03 -18.03 20.98
C VAL A 463 5.21 -18.15 19.69
N ASP A 464 4.07 -17.47 19.62
CA ASP A 464 3.13 -17.52 18.48
C ASP A 464 3.19 -16.28 17.58
N ASP A 465 4.22 -15.42 17.74
CA ASP A 465 4.32 -14.14 17.04
C ASP A 465 5.30 -14.20 15.86
N VAL A 466 5.04 -15.15 14.96
CA VAL A 466 5.97 -15.54 13.87
C VAL A 466 6.44 -14.35 13.04
N VAL A 467 5.52 -13.46 12.64
CA VAL A 467 5.87 -12.33 11.77
C VAL A 467 6.71 -11.29 12.50
N TRP A 468 6.40 -10.99 13.77
CA TRP A 468 7.22 -10.08 14.57
C TRP A 468 8.58 -10.69 14.90
N ASN A 469 8.65 -11.99 15.20
CA ASN A 469 9.91 -12.72 15.42
C ASN A 469 10.80 -12.63 14.18
N ASN A 470 10.25 -12.96 13.00
CA ASN A 470 10.98 -12.85 11.74
C ASN A 470 11.46 -11.41 11.51
N LEU A 471 10.68 -10.39 11.90
CA LEU A 471 11.10 -8.99 11.77
C LEU A 471 12.30 -8.68 12.68
N LEU A 472 12.29 -9.15 13.92
CA LEU A 472 13.41 -8.99 14.86
C LEU A 472 14.68 -9.70 14.36
N ASP A 473 14.53 -10.95 13.91
CA ASP A 473 15.63 -11.79 13.41
C ASP A 473 16.28 -11.18 12.16
N ASN A 474 15.47 -10.55 11.30
CA ASN A 474 15.95 -9.84 10.11
C ASN A 474 16.40 -8.40 10.38
N SER A 475 16.41 -7.95 11.63
CA SER A 475 16.79 -6.58 12.00
C SER A 475 17.78 -6.52 13.18
N PRO A 476 18.83 -7.37 13.24
CA PRO A 476 19.64 -7.53 14.45
C PRO A 476 20.26 -6.20 14.93
N GLU A 477 20.61 -5.31 14.02
CA GLU A 477 21.17 -3.97 14.30
C GLU A 477 20.13 -2.85 14.27
N GLY A 478 18.84 -3.20 14.35
CA GLY A 478 17.73 -2.26 14.27
C GLY A 478 17.44 -1.72 12.85
N LYS A 479 18.13 -2.24 11.83
CA LYS A 479 17.86 -2.01 10.40
C LYS A 479 17.46 -3.31 9.75
N THR A 480 16.30 -3.33 9.09
CA THR A 480 15.73 -4.55 8.52
C THR A 480 16.43 -4.92 7.21
N ASP A 481 16.86 -6.17 7.04
CA ASP A 481 17.05 -6.76 5.72
C ASP A 481 15.68 -6.95 5.06
N VAL A 482 15.20 -5.88 4.43
CA VAL A 482 13.84 -5.81 3.89
C VAL A 482 13.56 -6.94 2.89
N SER A 483 14.56 -7.32 2.10
CA SER A 483 14.41 -8.41 1.13
C SER A 483 14.28 -9.77 1.80
N GLN A 484 15.12 -10.07 2.79
CA GLN A 484 15.07 -11.37 3.46
C GLN A 484 13.80 -11.48 4.32
N TYR A 485 13.48 -10.44 5.09
CA TYR A 485 12.23 -10.39 5.85
C TYR A 485 10.99 -10.59 4.96
N TRP A 486 10.97 -9.95 3.79
CA TRP A 486 9.87 -10.10 2.84
C TRP A 486 9.79 -11.52 2.27
N MET A 487 10.93 -12.12 1.94
CA MET A 487 10.99 -13.51 1.50
C MET A 487 10.57 -14.48 2.61
N ASP A 488 10.90 -14.21 3.87
CA ASP A 488 10.45 -15.01 5.01
C ASP A 488 8.93 -14.89 5.19
N CYS A 489 8.35 -13.70 4.98
CA CYS A 489 6.89 -13.52 4.97
C CYS A 489 6.23 -14.31 3.83
N ILE A 490 6.81 -14.29 2.63
CA ILE A 490 6.34 -15.14 1.53
C ILE A 490 6.43 -16.60 1.93
N ALA A 491 7.57 -17.08 2.44
CA ALA A 491 7.75 -18.47 2.85
C ALA A 491 6.76 -18.90 3.96
N CYS A 492 6.41 -18.01 4.88
CA CYS A 492 5.44 -18.30 5.95
C CYS A 492 4.02 -18.55 5.42
N PHE A 493 3.60 -17.88 4.35
CA PHE A 493 2.20 -17.83 3.93
C PHE A 493 1.93 -18.32 2.51
N ALA A 494 2.95 -18.40 1.64
CA ALA A 494 2.79 -18.79 0.26
C ALA A 494 2.25 -20.22 0.14
N LYS A 495 1.41 -20.42 -0.87
CA LYS A 495 0.82 -21.70 -1.25
C LYS A 495 1.08 -21.91 -2.73
N PRO A 496 2.04 -22.76 -3.13
CA PRO A 496 2.26 -23.00 -4.54
C PRO A 496 1.09 -23.79 -5.14
N GLY A 497 0.67 -23.41 -6.34
CA GLY A 497 -0.33 -24.14 -7.11
C GLY A 497 -1.17 -23.25 -8.03
N PRO A 498 -1.91 -23.85 -8.99
CA PRO A 498 -2.69 -23.12 -9.99
C PRO A 498 -3.81 -22.25 -9.39
N LEU A 499 -4.26 -22.58 -8.17
CA LEU A 499 -5.30 -21.88 -7.42
C LEU A 499 -4.76 -21.08 -6.22
N VAL A 500 -3.47 -20.71 -6.24
CA VAL A 500 -2.78 -19.98 -5.15
C VAL A 500 -3.62 -18.85 -4.55
N HIS A 501 -4.30 -18.07 -5.38
CA HIS A 501 -5.11 -16.94 -4.93
C HIS A 501 -6.32 -17.36 -4.08
N LEU A 502 -7.00 -18.47 -4.41
CA LEU A 502 -8.13 -18.98 -3.62
C LEU A 502 -7.65 -19.55 -2.28
N MET A 503 -6.53 -20.27 -2.29
CA MET A 503 -5.91 -20.79 -1.08
C MET A 503 -5.52 -19.67 -0.12
N LEU A 504 -4.89 -18.61 -0.65
CA LEU A 504 -4.53 -17.42 0.13
C LEU A 504 -5.76 -16.64 0.64
N LYS A 505 -6.85 -16.57 -0.13
CA LYS A 505 -8.14 -16.01 0.34
C LYS A 505 -8.69 -16.81 1.52
N GLN A 506 -8.62 -18.14 1.46
CA GLN A 506 -9.07 -19.01 2.55
C GLN A 506 -8.24 -18.81 3.82
N ASP A 507 -6.91 -18.73 3.70
CA ASP A 507 -6.03 -18.46 4.84
C ASP A 507 -6.28 -17.07 5.42
N LEU A 508 -6.59 -16.07 4.59
CA LEU A 508 -6.94 -14.72 5.05
C LEU A 508 -8.20 -14.72 5.92
N LEU A 509 -9.23 -15.50 5.55
CA LEU A 509 -10.44 -15.67 6.37
C LEU A 509 -10.13 -16.31 7.72
N LYS A 510 -9.37 -17.41 7.73
CA LYS A 510 -8.96 -18.10 8.96
C LYS A 510 -8.18 -17.18 9.88
N GLU A 511 -7.24 -16.42 9.33
CA GLU A 511 -6.41 -15.51 10.13
C GLU A 511 -7.22 -14.34 10.69
N ARG A 512 -8.19 -13.85 9.94
CA ARG A 512 -9.14 -12.84 10.42
C ARG A 512 -10.02 -13.36 11.54
N GLU A 513 -10.52 -14.59 11.44
CA GLU A 513 -11.32 -15.21 12.50
C GLU A 513 -10.52 -15.40 13.80
N LYS A 514 -9.27 -15.87 13.70
CA LYS A 514 -8.35 -15.91 14.85
C LYS A 514 -8.17 -14.52 15.47
N THR A 515 -8.06 -13.49 14.63
CA THR A 515 -7.94 -12.10 15.09
C THR A 515 -9.18 -11.63 15.83
N LEU A 516 -10.38 -11.85 15.28
CA LEU A 516 -11.64 -11.48 15.94
C LEU A 516 -11.87 -12.23 17.25
N GLN A 517 -11.39 -13.47 17.37
CA GLN A 517 -11.47 -14.25 18.61
C GLN A 517 -10.53 -13.70 19.68
N LEU A 518 -9.30 -13.35 19.31
CA LEU A 518 -8.30 -12.80 20.25
C LEU A 518 -8.65 -11.36 20.70
N LEU A 519 -9.24 -10.59 19.79
CA LEU A 519 -9.52 -9.17 19.94
C LEU A 519 -11.04 -8.92 20.03
N ALA A 520 -11.69 -9.64 20.95
CA ALA A 520 -13.14 -9.61 21.10
C ALA A 520 -13.64 -8.19 21.46
N GLY A 521 -14.62 -7.69 20.69
CA GLY A 521 -15.17 -6.34 20.85
C GLY A 521 -14.47 -5.26 20.01
N GLU A 522 -13.35 -5.60 19.36
CA GLU A 522 -12.66 -4.70 18.44
C GLU A 522 -13.18 -4.86 17.00
N VAL A 523 -13.16 -3.78 16.24
CA VAL A 523 -13.62 -3.73 14.85
C VAL A 523 -12.45 -3.93 13.91
N LEU A 524 -12.50 -5.06 13.19
CA LEU A 524 -11.66 -5.27 12.01
C LEU A 524 -12.42 -4.78 10.77
N PRO A 525 -11.89 -3.81 10.01
CA PRO A 525 -12.62 -3.21 8.90
C PRO A 525 -12.89 -4.23 7.80
N ARG A 526 -14.15 -4.37 7.38
CA ARG A 526 -14.55 -5.10 6.16
C ARG A 526 -14.32 -4.21 4.95
N TRP A 527 -13.96 -4.84 3.85
CA TRP A 527 -13.55 -4.15 2.64
C TRP A 527 -14.60 -4.27 1.54
N GLY A 528 -15.85 -3.95 1.84
CA GLY A 528 -16.97 -4.20 0.94
C GLY A 528 -18.27 -4.48 1.67
N ALA A 529 -19.41 -4.12 1.06
CA ALA A 529 -20.70 -4.76 1.37
C ALA A 529 -20.74 -6.24 0.92
N THR A 530 -19.70 -6.63 0.18
CA THR A 530 -19.57 -7.82 -0.63
C THR A 530 -18.91 -8.97 0.10
N GLU A 531 -19.22 -10.21 -0.28
CA GLU A 531 -18.69 -11.42 0.36
C GLU A 531 -17.17 -11.62 0.18
N SER A 532 -16.56 -10.93 -0.78
CA SER A 532 -15.11 -10.97 -1.03
C SER A 532 -14.27 -10.38 0.14
N PRO A 533 -13.33 -11.15 0.73
CA PRO A 533 -12.43 -10.66 1.80
C PRO A 533 -11.33 -9.71 1.29
N ASP A 534 -11.20 -9.57 -0.02
CA ASP A 534 -10.13 -8.84 -0.70
C ASP A 534 -10.59 -7.60 -1.46
N ARG A 535 -11.90 -7.32 -1.53
CA ARG A 535 -12.42 -6.10 -2.15
C ARG A 535 -11.99 -4.86 -1.36
N SER A 536 -12.40 -3.68 -1.81
CA SER A 536 -12.11 -2.42 -1.15
C SER A 536 -13.32 -1.52 -1.32
N ALA A 537 -13.96 -1.14 -0.22
CA ALA A 537 -15.10 -0.23 -0.27
C ALA A 537 -14.83 1.09 0.46
N PRO A 538 -15.51 2.17 0.04
CA PRO A 538 -15.52 3.44 0.76
C PRO A 538 -15.99 3.30 2.21
N ASP A 539 -16.91 2.37 2.46
CA ASP A 539 -17.58 2.15 3.73
C ASP A 539 -16.91 1.02 4.50
N VAL A 540 -16.67 1.25 5.79
CA VAL A 540 -16.17 0.22 6.71
C VAL A 540 -17.40 -0.45 7.29
N GLU A 541 -17.71 -1.64 6.79
CA GLU A 541 -18.62 -2.52 7.49
C GLU A 541 -17.86 -3.30 8.56
N VAL A 542 -18.58 -3.78 9.57
CA VAL A 542 -18.04 -4.69 10.59
C VAL A 542 -18.22 -6.12 10.11
N TRP A 543 -17.18 -6.94 10.20
CA TRP A 543 -17.23 -8.35 9.76
C TRP A 543 -18.15 -9.19 10.67
N ASP A 544 -19.12 -9.91 10.11
CA ASP A 544 -20.01 -10.83 10.84
C ASP A 544 -19.59 -12.31 10.66
N LYS A 545 -19.73 -13.11 11.74
CA LYS A 545 -19.43 -14.55 11.78
C LYS A 545 -20.28 -15.37 10.80
N LYS A 546 -21.53 -14.98 10.55
CA LYS A 546 -22.42 -15.72 9.62
C LYS A 546 -21.91 -15.65 8.17
N GLN A 547 -21.42 -14.48 7.76
CA GLN A 547 -20.85 -14.25 6.43
C GLN A 547 -19.55 -15.03 6.25
N SER A 548 -18.68 -15.02 7.26
CA SER A 548 -17.42 -15.80 7.29
C SER A 548 -17.62 -17.27 6.90
N LYS A 549 -18.67 -17.90 7.45
CA LYS A 549 -19.01 -19.30 7.17
C LYS A 549 -19.46 -19.52 5.72
N ALA A 550 -20.27 -18.62 5.17
CA ALA A 550 -20.75 -18.71 3.78
C ALA A 550 -19.58 -18.63 2.79
N VAL A 551 -18.69 -17.64 2.98
CA VAL A 551 -17.50 -17.46 2.14
C VAL A 551 -16.56 -18.65 2.24
N SER A 552 -16.34 -19.20 3.44
CA SER A 552 -15.49 -20.39 3.61
C SER A 552 -16.03 -21.59 2.85
N MET A 553 -17.33 -21.87 2.96
CA MET A 553 -17.97 -22.99 2.25
C MET A 553 -17.87 -22.83 0.73
N ARG A 554 -18.04 -21.60 0.23
CA ARG A 554 -17.88 -21.31 -1.20
C ARG A 554 -16.44 -21.54 -1.68
N LEU A 555 -15.44 -21.00 -0.98
CA LEU A 555 -14.03 -21.18 -1.36
C LEU A 555 -13.61 -22.66 -1.30
N GLU A 556 -14.10 -23.42 -0.32
CA GLU A 556 -13.87 -24.86 -0.23
C GLU A 556 -14.43 -25.59 -1.47
N PHE A 557 -15.62 -25.21 -1.93
CA PHE A 557 -16.20 -25.75 -3.15
C PHE A 557 -15.40 -25.36 -4.40
N GLU A 558 -14.99 -24.10 -4.55
CA GLU A 558 -14.21 -23.64 -5.71
C GLU A 558 -12.85 -24.33 -5.81
N ILE A 559 -12.18 -24.50 -4.65
CA ILE A 559 -10.90 -25.22 -4.57
C ILE A 559 -11.11 -26.71 -4.91
N ALA A 560 -12.14 -27.36 -4.36
CA ALA A 560 -12.40 -28.78 -4.59
C ALA A 560 -12.84 -29.08 -6.04
N SER A 561 -13.60 -28.18 -6.65
CA SER A 561 -14.12 -28.33 -8.01
C SER A 561 -13.17 -27.83 -9.10
N ASN A 562 -12.06 -27.18 -8.72
CA ASN A 562 -11.16 -26.47 -9.63
C ASN A 562 -11.91 -25.51 -10.58
N THR A 563 -13.07 -25.03 -10.14
CA THR A 563 -13.97 -24.19 -10.91
C THR A 563 -14.33 -23.01 -10.02
N PRO A 564 -13.84 -21.79 -10.30
CA PRO A 564 -14.33 -20.61 -9.63
C PRO A 564 -15.82 -20.52 -9.93
N LEU A 565 -16.62 -20.37 -8.88
CA LEU A 565 -17.95 -19.88 -9.08
C LEU A 565 -17.82 -18.42 -9.52
N PRO A 566 -18.74 -17.92 -10.36
CA PRO A 566 -18.86 -16.48 -10.55
C PRO A 566 -18.88 -15.82 -9.17
N ASP A 567 -18.06 -14.79 -8.96
CA ASP A 567 -18.10 -14.04 -7.70
C ASP A 567 -19.56 -13.64 -7.48
N ASP A 568 -20.22 -14.04 -6.38
CA ASP A 568 -21.64 -13.70 -6.09
C ASP A 568 -21.94 -12.18 -6.04
N ASP A 569 -20.91 -11.36 -6.25
CA ASP A 569 -20.99 -9.93 -6.60
C ASP A 569 -21.18 -9.67 -8.11
N GLU A 570 -21.43 -10.71 -8.91
CA GLU A 570 -21.82 -10.66 -10.33
C GLU A 570 -23.33 -10.41 -10.53
N PHE A 571 -24.04 -10.03 -9.46
CA PHE A 571 -25.42 -9.52 -9.46
C PHE A 571 -25.56 -8.18 -8.74
#